data_AF-A0A3N5NA67-F1
#
_entry.id   AF-A0A3N5NA67-F1
#
_cell.length_a   1.000
_cell.length_b   1.000
_cell.length_c   1.000
_cell.angle_alpha   90.00
_cell.angle_beta   90.00
_cell.angle_gamma   90.00
#
_symmetry.space_group_name_H-M   'P 1'
#
loop_
_entity.id
_entity.type
_entity.pdbx_description
1 polymer ?
#
loop_
_entity_poly.entity_id
_entity_poly.type
_entity_poly.pdbx_seq_one_letter_code
_entity_poly.pdbx_strand_id
1 'polypeptide(L)'
;MKWKIKRFSNDDLRQKFVDATVPQGHYLGLTFPDPDLQFDASTGHWRFGDIDWSEFKRVLAGDGPCNRQRLSTRSEAHAEGAWVREAALAYANKRAARAELAPSARK
;
A
#
# COMPACT_ATOMS: atom_id res chain seq x y z
N MET A 1 -9.95 4.68 -18.12
CA MET A 1 -8.63 5.38 -18.30
C MET A 1 -8.76 6.80 -18.88
N LYS A 2 -9.96 7.42 -18.85
CA LYS A 2 -10.26 8.70 -19.52
C LYS A 2 -9.35 9.86 -19.09
N TRP A 3 -8.96 9.91 -17.82
CA TRP A 3 -8.10 10.97 -17.28
C TRP A 3 -6.64 10.54 -17.07
N LYS A 4 -6.27 9.35 -17.55
CA LYS A 4 -4.90 8.82 -17.46
C LYS A 4 -4.29 8.71 -16.04
N ILE A 5 -5.09 8.84 -14.97
CA ILE A 5 -4.67 8.52 -13.58
C ILE A 5 -4.16 7.08 -13.50
N LYS A 6 -4.92 6.16 -14.11
CA LYS A 6 -4.49 4.78 -14.35
C LYS A 6 -4.09 4.65 -15.82
N ARG A 7 -2.89 4.12 -16.06
CA ARG A 7 -2.29 3.98 -17.40
C ARG A 7 -2.42 2.59 -18.02
N PHE A 8 -2.69 1.58 -17.21
CA PHE A 8 -2.90 0.19 -17.61
C PHE A 8 -4.13 -0.35 -16.87
N SER A 9 -4.77 -1.40 -17.35
CA SER A 9 -5.84 -2.05 -16.59
C SER A 9 -5.29 -2.76 -15.33
N ASN A 10 -6.16 -3.23 -14.42
CA ASN A 10 -5.67 -4.00 -13.27
C ASN A 10 -5.18 -5.37 -13.74
N ASP A 11 -5.87 -5.95 -14.71
CA ASP A 11 -5.55 -7.25 -15.28
C ASP A 11 -4.26 -7.17 -16.11
N ASP A 12 -4.03 -6.07 -16.84
CA ASP A 12 -2.77 -5.85 -17.57
C ASP A 12 -1.57 -5.81 -16.61
N LEU A 13 -1.72 -5.13 -15.48
CA LEU A 13 -0.67 -5.05 -14.48
C LEU A 13 -0.47 -6.39 -13.76
N ARG A 14 -1.56 -7.12 -13.48
CA ARG A 14 -1.49 -8.45 -12.89
C ARG A 14 -0.79 -9.44 -13.83
N GLN A 15 -1.15 -9.46 -15.10
CA GLN A 15 -0.52 -10.33 -16.10
C GLN A 15 0.99 -10.06 -16.17
N LYS A 16 1.39 -8.79 -16.30
CA LYS A 16 2.81 -8.40 -16.30
C LYS A 16 3.56 -8.83 -15.04
N PHE A 17 2.91 -8.74 -13.88
CA PHE A 17 3.48 -9.20 -12.63
C PHE A 17 3.71 -10.72 -12.65
N VAL A 18 2.69 -11.51 -13.04
CA VAL A 18 2.82 -12.97 -13.14
C VAL A 18 3.94 -13.35 -14.12
N ASP A 19 3.96 -12.76 -15.30
CA ASP A 19 4.98 -13.05 -16.32
C ASP A 19 6.40 -12.76 -15.86
N ALA A 20 6.59 -11.70 -15.05
CA ALA A 20 7.88 -11.34 -14.51
C ALA A 20 8.28 -12.20 -13.30
N THR A 21 7.32 -12.55 -12.43
CA THR A 21 7.58 -13.19 -11.14
C THR A 21 7.68 -14.70 -11.22
N VAL A 22 6.91 -15.35 -12.10
CA VAL A 22 6.95 -16.83 -12.22
C VAL A 22 8.35 -17.34 -12.56
N PRO A 23 9.07 -16.78 -13.57
CA PRO A 23 10.45 -17.18 -13.85
C PRO A 23 11.40 -16.95 -12.67
N GLN A 24 11.20 -15.88 -11.89
CA GLN A 24 12.02 -15.60 -10.70
C GLN A 24 11.78 -16.67 -9.62
N GLY A 25 10.53 -17.07 -9.40
CA GLY A 25 10.19 -18.14 -8.47
C GLY A 25 10.80 -19.48 -8.90
N HIS A 26 10.68 -19.84 -10.17
CA HIS A 26 11.32 -21.04 -10.71
C HIS A 26 12.85 -21.00 -10.60
N TYR A 27 13.48 -19.85 -10.84
CA TYR A 27 14.92 -19.67 -10.63
C TYR A 27 15.33 -19.93 -9.17
N LEU A 28 14.49 -19.55 -8.21
CA LEU A 28 14.69 -19.82 -6.79
C LEU A 28 14.29 -21.24 -6.36
N GLY A 29 13.81 -22.09 -7.28
CA GLY A 29 13.31 -23.43 -6.97
C GLY A 29 11.96 -23.45 -6.23
N LEU A 30 11.19 -22.36 -6.31
CA LEU A 30 9.86 -22.27 -5.70
C LEU A 30 8.77 -22.86 -6.59
N THR A 31 7.72 -23.35 -5.95
CA THR A 31 6.46 -23.74 -6.58
C THR A 31 5.37 -22.73 -6.25
N PHE A 32 4.45 -22.50 -7.19
CA PHE A 32 3.30 -21.63 -6.97
C PHE A 32 2.07 -22.47 -6.59
N PRO A 33 1.27 -22.04 -5.61
CA PRO A 33 0.07 -22.75 -5.18
C PRO A 33 -1.12 -22.47 -6.11
N ASP A 34 -0.92 -22.69 -7.41
CA ASP A 34 -1.93 -22.54 -8.46
C ASP A 34 -1.82 -23.73 -9.43
N PRO A 35 -2.76 -24.68 -9.40
CA PRO A 35 -2.71 -25.87 -10.26
C PRO A 35 -2.92 -25.55 -11.74
N ASP A 36 -3.54 -24.41 -12.06
CA ASP A 36 -3.82 -24.00 -13.44
C ASP A 36 -2.68 -23.15 -14.04
N LEU A 37 -1.62 -22.90 -13.26
CA LEU A 37 -0.49 -22.09 -13.69
C LEU A 37 0.33 -22.80 -14.77
N GLN A 38 0.31 -22.25 -15.99
CA GLN A 38 1.07 -22.80 -17.11
C GLN A 38 1.52 -21.73 -18.10
N PHE A 39 2.68 -21.93 -18.73
CA PHE A 39 3.17 -21.03 -19.77
C PHE A 39 2.46 -21.31 -21.10
N ASP A 40 1.81 -20.28 -21.66
CA ASP A 40 1.18 -20.33 -22.97
C ASP A 40 2.12 -19.76 -24.03
N ALA A 41 2.82 -20.66 -24.74
CA ALA A 41 3.78 -20.29 -25.78
C ALA A 41 3.15 -19.51 -26.96
N SER A 42 1.84 -19.62 -27.19
CA SER A 42 1.16 -18.91 -28.27
C SER A 42 0.99 -17.43 -27.98
N THR A 43 0.83 -17.07 -26.70
CA THR A 43 0.63 -15.69 -26.26
C THR A 43 1.85 -15.09 -25.57
N GLY A 44 2.82 -15.92 -25.19
CA GLY A 44 4.01 -15.50 -24.45
C GLY A 44 3.72 -15.12 -23.00
N HIS A 45 2.56 -15.56 -22.48
CA HIS A 45 2.07 -15.22 -21.14
C HIS A 45 1.90 -16.47 -20.29
N TRP A 46 2.05 -16.32 -18.98
CA TRP A 46 1.62 -17.33 -18.02
C TRP A 46 0.11 -17.22 -17.81
N ARG A 47 -0.61 -18.32 -18.03
CA ARG A 47 -2.01 -18.47 -17.63
C ARG A 47 -2.05 -18.89 -16.18
N PHE A 48 -2.92 -18.26 -15.39
CA PHE A 48 -3.10 -18.52 -13.96
C PHE A 48 -4.59 -18.72 -13.67
N GLY A 49 -4.89 -19.44 -12.59
CA GLY A 49 -6.24 -19.80 -12.18
C GLY A 49 -7.10 -18.62 -11.73
N ASP A 50 -8.36 -18.90 -11.48
CA ASP A 50 -9.31 -17.89 -11.02
C ASP A 50 -9.00 -17.40 -9.60
N ILE A 51 -9.14 -16.09 -9.40
CA ILE A 51 -8.99 -15.46 -8.08
C ILE A 51 -10.28 -15.66 -7.28
N ASP A 52 -10.15 -15.97 -5.99
CA ASP A 52 -11.29 -15.90 -5.06
C ASP A 52 -11.71 -14.44 -4.84
N TRP A 53 -12.58 -13.95 -5.72
CA TRP A 53 -13.15 -12.62 -5.64
C TRP A 53 -14.10 -12.44 -4.46
N SER A 54 -14.59 -13.52 -3.86
CA SER A 54 -15.42 -13.47 -2.66
C SER A 54 -14.56 -13.09 -1.45
N GLU A 55 -13.40 -13.74 -1.29
CA GLU A 55 -12.43 -13.42 -0.26
C GLU A 55 -11.90 -12.00 -0.43
N PHE A 56 -11.51 -11.62 -1.65
CA PHE A 56 -11.04 -10.27 -1.94
C PHE A 56 -12.04 -9.19 -1.45
N LYS A 57 -13.33 -9.39 -1.72
CA LYS A 57 -14.39 -8.46 -1.27
C LYS A 57 -14.56 -8.45 0.25
N ARG A 58 -14.50 -9.61 0.92
CA ARG A 58 -14.57 -9.68 2.41
C ARG A 58 -13.41 -8.93 3.05
N VAL A 59 -12.19 -9.17 2.57
CA VAL A 59 -10.99 -8.49 3.08
C VAL A 59 -11.07 -6.98 2.86
N LEU A 60 -11.51 -6.54 1.67
CA LEU A 60 -11.69 -5.11 1.37
C LEU A 60 -12.74 -4.46 2.29
N ALA A 61 -13.82 -5.19 2.62
CA ALA A 61 -14.87 -4.73 3.51
C ALA A 61 -14.46 -4.69 5.01
N GLY A 62 -13.25 -5.11 5.35
CA GLY A 62 -12.76 -5.10 6.73
C GLY A 62 -12.89 -6.43 7.47
N ASP A 63 -13.35 -7.49 6.80
CA ASP A 63 -13.53 -8.83 7.36
C ASP A 63 -12.47 -9.82 6.87
N GLY A 64 -11.21 -9.35 6.86
CA GLY A 64 -10.05 -10.18 6.59
C GLY A 64 -9.26 -10.49 7.87
N PRO A 65 -8.25 -11.37 7.76
CA PRO A 65 -7.59 -11.99 8.90
C PRO A 65 -6.96 -10.98 9.87
N CYS A 66 -6.52 -9.82 9.39
CA CYS A 66 -5.83 -8.83 10.21
C CYS A 66 -6.45 -7.42 10.18
N ASN A 67 -7.58 -7.20 9.50
CA ASN A 67 -8.13 -5.84 9.29
C ASN A 67 -8.37 -5.11 10.62
N ARG A 68 -9.04 -5.78 11.56
CA ARG A 68 -9.32 -5.23 12.90
C ARG A 68 -8.03 -4.91 13.65
N GLN A 69 -7.06 -5.81 13.64
CA GLN A 69 -5.77 -5.60 14.29
C GLN A 69 -5.02 -4.40 13.69
N ARG A 70 -4.95 -4.28 12.35
CA ARG A 70 -4.27 -3.18 11.67
C ARG A 70 -4.88 -1.82 12.03
N LEU A 71 -6.21 -1.74 12.03
CA LEU A 71 -6.91 -0.51 12.41
C LEU A 71 -6.72 -0.20 13.90
N SER A 72 -6.81 -1.20 14.80
CA SER A 72 -6.59 -1.01 16.23
C SER A 72 -5.20 -0.46 16.50
N THR A 73 -4.16 -1.10 15.98
CA THR A 73 -2.77 -0.65 16.14
C THR A 73 -2.56 0.77 15.64
N ARG A 74 -3.15 1.15 14.50
CA ARG A 74 -3.04 2.52 13.99
C ARG A 74 -3.80 3.52 14.86
N SER A 75 -5.00 3.19 15.31
CA SER A 75 -5.83 4.03 16.18
C SER A 75 -5.17 4.23 17.55
N GLU A 76 -4.67 3.16 18.16
CA GLU A 76 -3.94 3.16 19.43
C GLU A 76 -2.68 4.02 19.33
N ALA A 77 -1.80 3.76 18.35
CA ALA A 77 -0.61 4.57 18.15
C ALA A 77 -0.93 6.05 17.92
N HIS A 78 -2.05 6.34 17.24
CA HIS A 78 -2.51 7.71 17.07
C HIS A 78 -3.01 8.32 18.38
N ALA A 79 -3.83 7.61 19.15
CA ALA A 79 -4.38 8.09 20.41
C ALA A 79 -3.28 8.29 21.46
N GLU A 80 -2.45 7.28 21.68
CA GLU A 80 -1.34 7.32 22.64
C GLU A 80 -0.28 8.35 22.25
N GLY A 81 -0.07 8.56 20.95
CA GLY A 81 0.83 9.61 20.44
C GLY A 81 0.24 11.03 20.46
N ALA A 82 -0.96 11.25 21.00
CA ALA A 82 -1.60 12.58 21.01
C ALA A 82 -0.74 13.63 21.70
N TRP A 83 -0.21 13.31 22.88
CA TRP A 83 0.62 14.24 23.65
C TRP A 83 1.87 14.69 22.89
N VAL A 84 2.46 13.83 22.05
CA VAL A 84 3.62 14.18 21.22
C VAL A 84 3.25 15.24 20.20
N ARG A 85 2.08 15.07 19.54
CA ARG A 85 1.59 16.03 18.56
C ARG A 85 1.25 17.37 19.21
N GLU A 86 0.62 17.33 20.39
CA GLU A 86 0.31 18.52 21.18
C GLU A 86 1.57 19.24 21.65
N ALA A 87 2.57 18.50 22.13
CA ALA A 87 3.85 19.06 22.54
C ALA A 87 4.59 19.71 21.36
N ALA A 88 4.61 19.05 20.20
CA ALA A 88 5.21 19.58 18.98
C ALA A 88 4.53 20.89 18.54
N LEU A 89 3.19 20.92 18.56
CA LEU A 89 2.41 22.11 18.23
C LEU A 89 2.67 23.25 19.21
N ALA A 90 2.64 22.97 20.52
CA ALA A 90 2.91 23.97 21.55
C ALA A 90 4.34 24.55 21.44
N TYR A 91 5.33 23.71 21.15
CA TYR A 91 6.70 24.14 20.92
C TYR A 91 6.81 25.05 19.67
N ALA A 92 6.19 24.65 18.56
CA ALA A 92 6.16 25.44 17.34
C ALA A 92 5.51 26.82 17.56
N ASN A 93 4.40 26.88 18.30
CA ASN A 93 3.72 28.15 18.61
C ASN A 93 4.60 29.08 19.46
N LYS A 94 5.30 28.55 20.48
CA LYS A 94 6.26 29.34 21.27
C LYS A 94 7.40 29.88 20.40
N ARG A 95 7.89 29.06 19.48
CA ARG A 95 8.96 29.41 18.53
C ARG A 95 8.53 30.51 17.56
N ALA A 96 7.30 30.46 17.06
CA ALA A 96 6.72 31.47 16.18
C ALA A 96 6.51 32.80 16.93
N ALA A 97 5.89 32.78 18.10
CA ALA A 97 5.70 33.99 18.92
C ALA A 97 7.03 34.68 19.27
N ARG A 98 8.08 33.91 19.59
CA ARG A 98 9.41 34.47 19.83
C ARG A 98 10.04 35.09 18.57
N ALA A 99 9.75 34.55 17.39
CA ALA A 99 10.23 35.13 16.13
C ALA A 99 9.49 36.43 15.78
N GLU A 100 8.19 36.52 16.04
CA GLU A 100 7.40 37.75 15.86
C GLU A 100 7.82 38.87 16.82
N LEU A 101 8.15 38.51 18.06
CA LEU A 101 8.64 39.44 19.08
C LEU A 101 10.11 39.82 18.90
N ALA A 102 10.85 39.16 18.00
CA ALA A 102 12.22 39.55 17.71
C ALA A 102 12.20 40.89 16.95
N PRO A 103 12.91 41.92 17.43
CA PRO A 103 12.90 43.22 16.75
C PRO A 103 13.42 43.02 15.32
N SER A 104 12.67 43.55 14.35
CA SER A 104 13.16 43.70 12.98
C SER A 104 14.45 44.50 13.06
N ALA A 105 15.58 43.82 12.86
CA ALA A 105 16.86 44.47 12.64
C ALA A 105 16.74 45.28 11.35
N ARG A 106 16.30 46.54 11.48
CA ARG A 106 16.35 47.51 10.40
C ARG A 106 17.82 47.86 10.16
N LYS A 107 18.18 47.79 8.88
CA LYS A 107 19.44 48.29 8.31
C LYS A 107 19.66 49.76 8.62
#